data_AF-A0A3D5VEZ1-F1
#
_entry.id   AF-A0A3D5VEZ1-F1
#
_cell.length_a   1.000
_cell.length_b   1.000
_cell.length_c   1.000
_cell.angle_alpha   90.00
_cell.angle_beta   90.00
_cell.angle_gamma   90.00
#
_symmetry.space_group_name_H-M   'P 1'
#
loop_
_entity.id
_entity.type
_entity.pdbx_description
1 polymer ?
#
loop_
_entity_poly.entity_id
_entity_poly.type
_entity_poly.pdbx_seq_one_letter_code
_entity_poly.pdbx_strand_id
1 'polypeptide(L)'
;FLDPLADKLLVSAALITLTWLKLAGPLAVFIIISREFAVTGLRVIAASQGLVIAASKLGKAKTLSQIIAVTSITLNAGLATGDSWLHKILGFLPMELISQTALIVAVIMTLVSGLDYFIKNSHVFKKGLV
;
A
#
# COMPACT_ATOMS: atom_id res chain seq x y z
N PHE A 1 0.29 17.99 10.60
CA PHE A 1 -0.65 16.84 10.57
C PHE A 1 -1.35 16.65 9.23
N LEU A 2 -1.44 17.67 8.36
CA LEU A 2 -2.03 17.54 7.02
C LEU A 2 -1.14 16.76 6.04
N ASP A 3 0.18 16.94 6.07
CA ASP A 3 1.09 16.29 5.10
C ASP A 3 0.98 14.76 5.06
N PRO A 4 0.99 14.03 6.20
CA PRO A 4 0.86 12.57 6.20
C PRO A 4 -0.55 12.05 5.85
N LEU A 5 -1.55 12.93 5.86
CA LEU A 5 -2.91 12.63 5.44
C LEU A 5 -3.03 12.78 3.92
N ALA A 6 -2.44 13.83 3.35
CA ALA A 6 -2.36 14.04 1.91
C ALA A 6 -1.64 12.87 1.21
N ASP A 7 -0.52 12.39 1.77
CA ASP A 7 0.21 11.25 1.20
C ASP A 7 -0.66 9.99 1.07
N LYS A 8 -1.48 9.70 2.09
CA LYS A 8 -2.37 8.52 2.08
C LYS A 8 -3.52 8.69 1.11
N LEU A 9 -4.07 9.88 1.00
CA LEU A 9 -5.11 10.19 0.02
C LEU A 9 -4.56 10.06 -1.40
N LEU A 10 -3.36 10.55 -1.67
CA LEU A 10 -2.71 10.43 -2.98
C LEU A 10 -2.53 8.97 -3.39
N VAL A 11 -1.96 8.14 -2.53
CA VAL A 11 -1.74 6.71 -2.81
C VAL A 11 -3.06 5.95 -2.94
N SER A 12 -4.05 6.27 -2.10
CA SER A 12 -5.38 5.63 -2.17
C SER A 12 -6.11 6.00 -3.46
N ALA A 13 -6.09 7.29 -3.84
CA ALA A 13 -6.68 7.76 -5.09
C ALA A 13 -6.01 7.11 -6.31
N ALA A 14 -4.68 6.98 -6.31
CA ALA A 14 -3.96 6.28 -7.37
C ALA A 14 -4.43 4.81 -7.49
N LEU A 15 -4.48 4.06 -6.39
CA LEU A 15 -4.92 2.65 -6.41
C LEU A 15 -6.39 2.49 -6.84
N ILE A 16 -7.27 3.39 -6.40
CA ILE A 16 -8.69 3.39 -6.81
C ILE A 16 -8.80 3.63 -8.31
N THR A 17 -8.08 4.63 -8.86
CA THR A 17 -8.06 4.89 -10.30
C THR A 17 -7.51 3.69 -11.09
N LEU A 18 -6.45 3.04 -10.60
CA LEU A 18 -5.92 1.84 -11.24
C LEU A 18 -6.90 0.65 -11.20
N THR A 19 -7.74 0.57 -10.18
CA THR A 19 -8.86 -0.39 -10.11
C THR A 19 -9.92 -0.06 -11.14
N TRP A 20 -10.27 1.22 -11.29
CA TRP A 20 -11.22 1.69 -12.30
C TRP A 20 -10.76 1.34 -13.73
N LEU A 21 -9.46 1.46 -14.00
CA LEU A 21 -8.82 1.06 -15.25
C LEU A 21 -8.68 -0.46 -15.43
N LYS A 22 -9.19 -1.27 -14.48
CA LYS A 22 -9.08 -2.74 -14.45
C LYS A 22 -7.64 -3.28 -14.42
N LEU A 23 -6.69 -2.45 -13.98
CA LEU A 23 -5.27 -2.81 -13.87
C LEU A 23 -4.89 -3.32 -12.47
N ALA A 24 -5.69 -3.00 -11.45
CA ALA A 24 -5.54 -3.49 -10.09
C ALA A 24 -6.82 -4.19 -9.63
N GLY A 25 -6.66 -5.32 -8.92
CA GLY A 25 -7.81 -6.04 -8.37
C GLY A 25 -8.48 -5.24 -7.23
N PRO A 26 -9.83 -5.08 -7.23
CA PRO A 26 -10.52 -4.27 -6.22
C PRO A 26 -10.31 -4.81 -4.79
N LEU A 27 -10.27 -6.13 -4.62
CA LEU A 27 -9.99 -6.75 -3.32
C LEU A 27 -8.58 -6.44 -2.81
N ALA A 28 -7.59 -6.45 -3.70
CA ALA A 28 -6.21 -6.10 -3.35
C ALA A 28 -6.10 -4.66 -2.87
N VAL A 29 -6.74 -3.73 -3.60
CA VAL A 29 -6.76 -2.31 -3.24
C VAL A 29 -7.50 -2.07 -1.93
N PHE A 30 -8.64 -2.72 -1.72
CA PHE A 30 -9.38 -2.63 -0.46
C PHE A 30 -8.53 -3.07 0.74
N ILE A 31 -7.81 -4.19 0.64
CA ILE A 31 -6.92 -4.70 1.71
C ILE A 31 -5.82 -3.67 2.01
N ILE A 32 -5.19 -3.13 0.96
CA ILE A 32 -4.08 -2.18 1.10
C ILE A 32 -4.54 -0.90 1.82
N ILE A 33 -5.65 -0.32 1.36
CA ILE A 33 -6.21 0.91 1.91
C ILE A 33 -6.65 0.68 3.37
N SER A 34 -7.44 -0.37 3.62
CA SER A 34 -7.95 -0.68 4.96
C SER A 34 -6.83 -0.79 5.99
N ARG A 35 -5.72 -1.45 5.62
CA ARG A 35 -4.56 -1.59 6.49
C ARG A 35 -3.86 -0.25 6.77
N GLU A 36 -3.73 0.62 5.78
CA GLU A 36 -3.10 1.94 5.96
C GLU A 36 -3.87 2.81 6.97
N PHE A 37 -5.21 2.80 6.89
CA PHE A 37 -6.04 3.49 7.88
C PHE A 37 -5.97 2.81 9.26
N ALA A 38 -6.05 1.48 9.33
CA ALA A 38 -6.05 0.74 10.59
C ALA A 38 -4.74 0.93 11.39
N VAL A 39 -3.59 0.85 10.72
CA VAL A 39 -2.28 1.07 11.37
C VAL A 39 -2.08 2.54 11.74
N THR A 40 -2.60 3.47 10.96
CA THR A 40 -2.59 4.90 11.31
C THR A 40 -3.42 5.16 12.56
N GLY A 41 -4.65 4.64 12.61
CA GLY A 41 -5.54 4.79 13.76
C GLY A 41 -4.91 4.21 15.03
N LEU A 42 -4.29 3.04 14.94
CA LEU A 42 -3.58 2.44 16.08
C LEU A 42 -2.47 3.35 16.61
N ARG A 43 -1.69 3.98 15.72
CA ARG A 43 -0.62 4.91 16.14
C ARG A 43 -1.18 6.17 16.79
N VAL A 44 -2.32 6.68 16.31
CA VAL A 44 -2.98 7.84 16.91
C VAL A 44 -3.44 7.52 18.33
N ILE A 45 -4.06 6.36 18.54
CA ILE A 45 -4.50 5.89 19.86
C ILE A 45 -3.30 5.68 20.80
N ALA A 46 -2.22 5.07 20.31
CA ALA A 46 -1.01 4.88 21.13
C ALA A 46 -0.38 6.22 21.52
N ALA A 47 -0.31 7.17 20.59
CA ALA A 47 0.23 8.50 20.85
C ALA A 47 -0.60 9.26 21.90
N SER A 48 -1.93 9.13 21.91
CA SER A 48 -2.77 9.73 22.96
C SER A 48 -2.56 9.10 24.34
N GLN A 49 -2.00 7.89 24.41
CA GLN A 49 -1.60 7.22 25.66
C GLN A 49 -0.12 7.47 26.03
N GLY A 50 0.59 8.36 25.31
CA GLY A 50 2.01 8.62 25.52
C GLY A 50 2.94 7.49 25.03
N LEU A 51 2.42 6.52 24.28
CA LEU A 51 3.19 5.41 23.72
C LEU A 51 3.57 5.72 22.26
N VAL A 52 4.86 5.74 21.98
CA VAL A 52 5.38 5.92 20.62
C VAL A 52 5.63 4.56 19.98
N ILE A 53 4.78 4.16 19.03
CA ILE A 53 4.98 2.91 18.28
C ILE A 53 5.91 3.16 17.10
N ALA A 54 7.12 2.60 17.17
CA ALA A 54 8.07 2.64 16.07
C ALA A 54 7.60 1.81 14.85
N ALA A 55 8.05 2.21 13.65
CA ALA A 55 7.79 1.45 12.43
C ALA A 55 8.54 0.10 12.45
N SER A 56 7.82 -1.00 12.26
CA SER A 56 8.43 -2.34 12.19
C SER A 56 9.18 -2.54 10.86
N LYS A 57 10.17 -3.46 10.84
CA LYS A 57 10.89 -3.85 9.61
C LYS A 57 9.92 -4.34 8.52
N LEU A 58 8.88 -5.09 8.91
CA LEU A 58 7.82 -5.53 8.01
C LEU A 58 6.99 -4.35 7.47
N GLY A 59 6.75 -3.31 8.28
CA GLY A 59 6.11 -2.09 7.82
C GLY A 59 6.91 -1.37 6.73
N LYS A 60 8.25 -1.31 6.87
CA LYS A 60 9.13 -0.74 5.84
C LYS A 60 9.15 -1.56 4.56
N ALA A 61 9.27 -2.88 4.67
CA ALA A 61 9.27 -3.79 3.52
C ALA A 61 7.92 -3.75 2.77
N LYS A 62 6.81 -3.62 3.50
CA LYS A 62 5.48 -3.38 2.91
C LYS A 62 5.47 -2.11 2.07
N THR A 63 5.94 -0.98 2.60
CA THR A 63 5.95 0.28 1.85
C THR A 63 6.76 0.17 0.57
N LEU A 64 7.93 -0.48 0.63
CA LEU A 64 8.75 -0.73 -0.56
C LEU A 64 7.98 -1.58 -1.60
N SER A 65 7.38 -2.70 -1.18
CA SER A 65 6.60 -3.56 -2.07
C SER A 65 5.41 -2.84 -2.72
N GLN A 66 4.74 -1.96 -1.97
CA GLN A 66 3.61 -1.19 -2.48
C GLN A 66 4.04 -0.13 -3.48
N ILE A 67 5.17 0.56 -3.24
CA ILE A 67 5.72 1.52 -4.20
C ILE A 67 6.07 0.80 -5.51
N ILE A 68 6.71 -0.37 -5.44
CA ILE A 68 7.02 -1.19 -6.62
C ILE A 68 5.73 -1.59 -7.37
N ALA A 69 4.70 -2.02 -6.66
CA ALA A 69 3.41 -2.37 -7.26
C ALA A 69 2.76 -1.17 -7.97
N VAL A 70 2.60 -0.03 -7.27
CA VAL A 70 1.97 1.17 -7.86
C VAL A 70 2.75 1.66 -9.07
N THR A 71 4.08 1.74 -8.98
CA THR A 71 4.92 2.19 -10.09
C THR A 71 4.84 1.24 -11.28
N SER A 72 4.92 -0.08 -11.07
CA SER A 72 4.84 -1.05 -12.16
C SER A 72 3.47 -1.08 -12.85
N ILE A 73 2.37 -0.98 -12.11
CA ILE A 73 1.01 -0.88 -12.68
C ILE A 73 0.85 0.43 -13.47
N THR A 74 1.37 1.54 -12.95
CA THR A 74 1.31 2.84 -13.62
C THR A 74 2.12 2.84 -14.93
N LEU A 75 3.30 2.22 -14.93
CA LEU A 75 4.09 2.02 -16.14
C LEU A 75 3.37 1.13 -17.14
N ASN A 76 2.74 0.04 -16.69
CA ASN A 76 1.92 -0.81 -17.56
C ASN A 76 0.78 -0.02 -18.22
N ALA A 77 0.10 0.84 -17.45
CA ALA A 77 -0.95 1.73 -17.97
C ALA A 77 -0.42 2.67 -19.07
N GLY A 78 0.75 3.29 -18.87
CA GLY A 78 1.36 4.20 -19.85
C GLY A 78 1.92 3.51 -21.09
N LEU A 79 2.32 2.24 -20.99
CA LEU A 79 2.78 1.45 -22.14
C LEU A 79 1.63 0.94 -23.00
N ALA A 80 0.44 0.73 -22.43
CA ALA A 80 -0.75 0.32 -23.15
C ALA A 80 -1.27 1.40 -24.11
N THR A 81 -0.92 2.68 -23.90
CA THR A 81 -1.32 3.80 -24.75
C THR A 81 -0.60 3.91 -26.11
N GLY A 82 0.20 2.92 -26.52
CA GLY A 82 0.63 2.66 -27.91
C GLY A 82 1.63 3.63 -28.57
N ASP A 83 1.44 4.95 -28.41
CA ASP A 83 2.19 5.99 -29.14
C ASP A 83 3.40 6.55 -28.38
N SER A 84 3.71 6.00 -27.20
CA SER A 84 4.81 6.49 -26.37
C SER A 84 6.17 5.93 -26.80
N TRP A 85 7.22 6.75 -26.83
CA TRP A 85 8.63 6.31 -26.95
C TRP A 85 8.97 5.16 -25.98
N LEU A 86 8.34 5.16 -24.81
CA LEU A 86 8.42 4.08 -23.82
C LEU A 86 7.97 2.71 -24.35
N HIS A 87 6.91 2.65 -25.18
CA HIS A 87 6.43 1.40 -25.77
C HIS A 87 7.47 0.80 -26.73
N LYS A 88 8.20 1.64 -27.48
CA LYS A 88 9.26 1.18 -28.39
C LYS A 88 10.44 0.55 -27.66
N ILE A 89 10.77 1.03 -26.46
CA ILE A 89 11.89 0.50 -25.66
C ILE A 89 11.43 -0.66 -24.78
N LEU A 90 10.29 -0.56 -24.10
CA LEU A 90 9.89 -1.48 -23.03
C LEU A 90 8.74 -2.41 -23.42
N GLY A 91 8.16 -2.26 -24.61
CA GLY A 91 7.01 -3.05 -25.06
C GLY A 91 7.28 -4.55 -25.21
N PHE A 92 8.55 -4.97 -25.21
CA PHE A 92 8.93 -6.38 -25.19
C PHE A 92 8.82 -7.02 -23.80
N LEU A 93 8.75 -6.22 -22.72
CA LEU A 93 8.64 -6.73 -21.36
C LEU A 93 7.19 -7.11 -21.04
N PRO A 94 6.95 -8.24 -20.34
CA PRO A 94 5.61 -8.65 -19.91
C PRO A 94 5.14 -7.81 -18.71
N MET A 95 4.88 -6.52 -18.93
CA MET A 95 4.57 -5.54 -17.87
C MET A 95 3.28 -5.85 -17.13
N GLU A 96 2.31 -6.48 -17.80
CA GLU A 96 1.10 -7.00 -17.16
C GLU A 96 1.45 -8.02 -16.07
N LEU A 97 2.26 -9.04 -16.38
CA LEU A 97 2.67 -10.06 -15.42
C LEU A 97 3.49 -9.47 -14.27
N ILE A 98 4.42 -8.56 -14.58
CA ILE A 98 5.27 -7.89 -13.58
C ILE A 98 4.40 -7.06 -12.61
N SER A 99 3.45 -6.30 -13.15
CA SER A 99 2.59 -5.44 -12.33
C SER A 99 1.62 -6.23 -11.46
N GLN A 100 1.03 -7.30 -11.99
CA GLN A 100 0.14 -8.19 -11.23
C GLN A 100 0.89 -8.95 -10.12
N THR A 101 2.08 -9.48 -10.41
CA THR A 101 2.91 -10.17 -9.40
C THR A 101 3.37 -9.21 -8.31
N ALA A 102 3.79 -8.00 -8.66
CA ALA A 102 4.13 -6.96 -7.69
C ALA A 102 2.93 -6.59 -6.79
N LEU A 103 1.71 -6.50 -7.35
CA LEU A 103 0.50 -6.26 -6.57
C LEU A 103 0.22 -7.38 -5.57
N ILE A 104 0.35 -8.65 -5.99
CA ILE A 104 0.16 -9.81 -5.10
C ILE A 104 1.18 -9.78 -3.96
N VAL A 105 2.45 -9.54 -4.26
CA VAL A 105 3.51 -9.40 -3.25
C VAL A 105 3.19 -8.26 -2.28
N ALA A 106 2.73 -7.11 -2.78
CA ALA A 106 2.35 -5.98 -1.95
C ALA A 106 1.17 -6.31 -1.02
N VAL A 107 0.17 -7.07 -1.49
CA VAL A 107 -0.95 -7.53 -0.66
C VAL A 107 -0.47 -8.47 0.44
N ILE A 108 0.35 -9.48 0.10
CA ILE A 108 0.89 -10.44 1.08
C ILE A 108 1.67 -9.68 2.16
N MET A 109 2.58 -8.80 1.76
CA MET A 109 3.35 -7.97 2.68
C MET A 109 2.46 -7.05 3.52
N THR A 110 1.34 -6.58 2.96
CA THR A 110 0.38 -5.76 3.69
C THR A 110 -0.35 -6.54 4.77
N LEU A 111 -0.79 -7.76 4.48
CA LEU A 111 -1.43 -8.64 5.45
C LEU A 111 -0.45 -9.06 6.55
N VAL A 112 0.72 -9.57 6.18
CA VAL A 112 1.75 -10.02 7.13
C VAL A 112 2.19 -8.87 8.04
N SER A 113 2.47 -7.70 7.47
CA SER A 113 2.87 -6.55 8.27
C SER A 113 1.72 -5.98 9.11
N GLY A 114 0.47 -6.08 8.64
CA GLY A 114 -0.72 -5.68 9.40
C GLY A 114 -0.87 -6.54 10.65
N LEU A 115 -0.90 -7.87 10.47
CA LEU A 115 -1.01 -8.84 11.56
C LEU A 115 0.12 -8.67 12.59
N ASP A 116 1.38 -8.60 12.14
CA ASP A 116 2.52 -8.38 13.03
C ASP A 116 2.36 -7.10 13.87
N TYR A 117 1.86 -6.03 13.25
CA TYR A 117 1.69 -4.75 13.91
C TYR A 117 0.56 -4.79 14.96
N PHE A 118 -0.57 -5.41 14.63
CA PHE A 118 -1.70 -5.55 15.57
C PHE A 118 -1.38 -6.48 16.73
N ILE A 119 -0.68 -7.60 16.49
CA ILE A 119 -0.32 -8.55 17.54
C ILE A 119 0.65 -7.90 18.55
N LYS A 120 1.72 -7.27 18.06
CA LYS A 120 2.74 -6.63 18.93
C LYS A 120 2.15 -5.48 19.75
N ASN A 121 1.24 -4.70 19.16
CA ASN A 121 0.68 -3.51 19.79
C ASN A 121 -0.71 -3.75 20.40
N SER A 122 -1.16 -5.01 20.51
CA SER A 122 -2.44 -5.37 21.13
C SER A 122 -2.59 -4.88 22.58
N HIS A 123 -1.46 -4.69 23.28
CA HIS A 123 -1.39 -4.12 24.62
C HIS A 123 -1.92 -2.67 24.73
N VAL A 124 -1.87 -1.90 23.64
CA VAL A 124 -2.41 -0.52 23.58
C VAL A 124 -3.92 -0.50 23.76
N PHE A 125 -4.62 -1.53 23.27
CA PHE A 125 -6.07 -1.66 23.43
C PHE A 125 -6.47 -1.99 24.88
N LYS A 126 -5.61 -2.70 25.63
CA LYS A 126 -5.91 -3.07 27.03
C LYS A 126 -5.81 -1.88 28.01
N LYS A 127 -4.98 -0.88 27.70
CA LYS A 127 -4.85 0.33 28.55
C LYS A 127 -5.90 1.41 28.27
N GLY A 128 -6.58 1.39 27.12
CA GLY A 128 -7.60 2.38 26.78
C GLY A 128 -9.02 2.06 27.27
N LEU A 129 -9.21 0.89 27.89
CA LEU A 129 -10.51 0.39 28.38
C LEU A 129 -10.62 0.38 29.92
N VAL A 130 -9.62 0.92 30.62
CA VAL A 130 -9.61 1.08 32.09
C VAL A 130 -9.44 2.54 32.44
#